data_AF-A0AAV0T585-F1
#
_entry.id   AF-A0AAV0T585-F1
#
_cell.length_a   1.000
_cell.length_b   1.000
_cell.length_c   1.000
_cell.angle_alpha   90.00
_cell.angle_beta   90.00
_cell.angle_gamma   90.00
#
_symmetry.space_group_name_H-M   'P 1'
#
loop_
_entity.id
_entity.type
_entity.pdbx_description
1 polymer ?
#
loop_
_entity_poly.entity_id
_entity_poly.type
_entity_poly.pdbx_seq_one_letter_code
_entity_poly.pdbx_strand_id
1 'polypeptide(L)'
;MLSFLANVDSNLFVGVGVAVAAVLAVKYSNMRADAAQQRAYEVAKARQEALKNEREKPIKRRFFSPEELLPFNGEDGQPIYIALLDEVYDVSSKRDFYGPDEGYHLFAGRDASRALAKMSFEKQDLDSDDLSDLSFMDKETLNDWVTKFSVYNSYPNVGRILRRRDLTLEQLKQFNGRDNPRKTVYVALNGNIYDVTLDGLDHYGPDGGYKQFAGRDCSRSLACMSFLDEYLDDPTLDGITEQQHDVLINWEDKFKQKYPVVGKIIK
;
A
#
# COMPACT_ATOMS: atom_id res chain seq x y z
N MET A 1 -67.93 -75.88 -29.35
CA MET A 1 -66.55 -76.07 -29.82
C MET A 1 -65.93 -74.69 -29.93
N LEU A 2 -65.52 -74.14 -28.78
CA LEU A 2 -64.99 -72.77 -28.62
C LEU A 2 -63.78 -72.88 -27.69
N SER A 3 -62.59 -72.80 -28.27
CA SER A 3 -61.34 -72.50 -27.56
C SER A 3 -60.23 -72.42 -28.61
N PHE A 4 -59.72 -71.22 -28.89
CA PHE A 4 -58.28 -70.92 -28.96
C PHE A 4 -58.13 -69.41 -29.15
N LEU A 5 -58.09 -68.71 -28.02
CA LEU A 5 -57.44 -67.41 -27.88
C LEU A 5 -55.96 -67.62 -27.56
N ALA A 6 -55.21 -66.54 -27.76
CA ALA A 6 -53.87 -66.24 -27.27
C ALA A 6 -52.71 -66.85 -28.06
N ASN A 7 -51.89 -66.00 -28.67
CA ASN A 7 -50.82 -65.30 -27.97
C ASN A 7 -49.94 -64.60 -29.02
N VAL A 8 -50.07 -63.27 -29.17
CA VAL A 8 -49.12 -62.48 -29.97
C VAL A 8 -48.75 -61.23 -29.19
N ASP A 9 -47.51 -61.24 -28.70
CA ASP A 9 -46.57 -60.14 -28.49
C ASP A 9 -46.89 -59.00 -27.51
N SER A 10 -47.00 -59.36 -26.22
CA SER A 10 -46.91 -58.40 -25.11
C SER A 10 -45.46 -58.04 -24.71
N ASN A 11 -44.45 -58.78 -25.17
CA ASN A 11 -43.05 -58.61 -24.73
C ASN A 11 -42.21 -57.65 -25.59
N LEU A 12 -42.64 -57.35 -26.83
CA LEU A 12 -41.91 -56.45 -27.72
C LEU A 12 -42.13 -54.96 -27.38
N PHE A 13 -43.34 -54.58 -26.96
CA PHE A 13 -43.67 -53.20 -26.59
C PHE A 13 -43.10 -52.77 -25.22
N VAL A 14 -42.98 -53.69 -24.27
CA VAL A 14 -42.42 -53.39 -22.93
C VAL A 14 -40.90 -53.21 -22.99
N GLY A 15 -40.20 -54.00 -23.82
CA GLY A 15 -38.74 -53.89 -23.97
C GLY A 15 -38.27 -52.61 -24.67
N VAL A 16 -39.00 -52.13 -25.68
CA VAL A 16 -38.65 -50.90 -26.43
C VAL A 16 -38.91 -49.64 -25.59
N GLY A 17 -39.98 -49.61 -24.80
CA GLY A 17 -40.29 -48.47 -23.91
C GLY A 17 -39.25 -48.26 -22.80
N VAL A 18 -38.77 -49.35 -22.18
CA VAL A 18 -37.73 -49.30 -21.13
C VAL A 18 -36.38 -48.86 -21.68
N ALA A 19 -36.01 -49.32 -22.89
CA ALA A 19 -34.76 -48.92 -23.53
C ALA A 19 -34.76 -47.42 -23.91
N VAL A 20 -35.87 -46.89 -24.46
CA VAL A 20 -35.98 -45.46 -24.79
C VAL A 20 -35.96 -44.59 -23.53
N ALA A 21 -36.66 -45.01 -22.46
CA ALA A 21 -36.63 -44.31 -21.17
C ALA A 21 -35.23 -44.29 -20.54
N ALA A 22 -34.48 -45.40 -20.61
CA ALA A 22 -33.10 -45.48 -20.12
C ALA A 22 -32.15 -44.57 -20.92
N VAL A 23 -32.26 -44.55 -22.25
CA VAL A 23 -31.45 -43.66 -23.10
C VAL A 23 -31.79 -42.18 -22.83
N LEU A 24 -33.07 -41.84 -22.65
CA LEU A 24 -33.49 -40.48 -22.30
C LEU A 24 -33.03 -40.09 -20.90
N ALA A 25 -33.08 -41.00 -19.92
CA ALA A 25 -32.58 -40.76 -18.56
C ALA A 25 -31.06 -40.57 -18.53
N VAL A 26 -30.30 -41.35 -19.31
CA VAL A 26 -28.85 -41.19 -19.46
C VAL A 26 -28.52 -39.87 -20.17
N LYS A 27 -29.19 -39.54 -21.28
CA LYS A 27 -29.00 -38.26 -21.97
C LYS A 27 -29.34 -37.08 -21.06
N TYR A 28 -30.45 -37.15 -20.33
CA TYR A 28 -30.88 -36.12 -19.39
C TYR A 28 -29.91 -35.97 -18.22
N SER A 29 -29.38 -37.08 -17.68
CA SER A 29 -28.37 -37.08 -16.61
C SER A 29 -27.04 -36.49 -17.09
N ASN A 30 -26.59 -36.85 -18.30
CA ASN A 30 -25.39 -36.28 -18.92
C ASN A 30 -25.56 -34.78 -19.20
N MET A 31 -26.69 -34.35 -19.79
CA MET A 31 -26.97 -32.93 -20.00
C MET A 31 -27.04 -32.14 -18.69
N ARG A 32 -27.56 -32.74 -17.61
CA ARG A 32 -27.60 -32.11 -16.29
C ARG A 32 -26.21 -32.04 -15.65
N ALA A 33 -25.36 -33.04 -15.86
CA ALA A 33 -23.96 -33.03 -15.45
C ALA A 33 -23.15 -31.98 -16.23
N ASP A 34 -23.32 -31.91 -17.55
CA ASP A 34 -22.69 -30.91 -18.42
C ASP A 34 -23.11 -29.49 -18.04
N ALA A 35 -24.42 -29.26 -17.80
CA ALA A 35 -24.94 -27.97 -17.34
C ALA A 35 -24.44 -27.59 -15.94
N ALA A 36 -24.27 -28.56 -15.04
CA ALA A 36 -23.68 -28.31 -13.72
C ALA A 36 -22.18 -27.96 -13.83
N GLN A 37 -21.45 -28.62 -14.73
CA GLN A 37 -20.03 -28.40 -14.97
C GLN A 37 -19.76 -27.06 -15.67
N GLN A 38 -20.63 -26.65 -16.61
CA GLN A 38 -20.60 -25.32 -17.22
C GLN A 38 -20.88 -24.21 -16.21
N ARG A 39 -21.88 -24.36 -15.33
CA ARG A 39 -22.14 -23.39 -14.26
C ARG A 39 -20.97 -23.29 -13.28
N ALA A 40 -20.36 -24.42 -12.91
CA ALA A 40 -19.18 -24.43 -12.05
C ALA A 40 -17.99 -23.72 -12.72
N TYR A 41 -17.78 -23.94 -14.03
CA TYR A 41 -16.75 -23.26 -14.82
C TYR A 41 -17.01 -21.75 -14.92
N GLU A 42 -18.25 -21.32 -15.19
CA GLU A 42 -18.62 -19.91 -15.25
C GLU A 42 -18.47 -19.21 -13.90
N VAL A 43 -18.86 -19.86 -12.79
CA VAL A 43 -18.65 -19.33 -11.43
C VAL A 43 -17.17 -19.23 -11.11
N ALA A 44 -16.36 -20.23 -11.47
CA ALA A 44 -14.92 -20.20 -11.27
C ALA A 44 -14.26 -19.10 -12.10
N LYS A 45 -14.66 -18.94 -13.38
CA LYS A 45 -14.18 -17.89 -14.28
C LYS A 45 -14.57 -16.51 -13.77
N ALA A 46 -15.83 -16.30 -13.39
CA ALA A 46 -16.31 -15.04 -12.82
C ALA A 46 -15.60 -14.71 -11.51
N ARG A 47 -15.31 -15.70 -10.65
CA ARG A 47 -14.49 -15.53 -9.44
C ARG A 47 -13.06 -15.12 -9.78
N GLN A 48 -12.45 -15.74 -10.80
CA GLN A 48 -11.10 -15.37 -11.23
C GLN A 48 -11.05 -13.97 -11.85
N GLU A 49 -12.04 -13.60 -12.65
CA GLU A 49 -12.18 -12.25 -13.22
C GLU A 49 -12.43 -11.22 -12.12
N ALA A 50 -13.25 -11.52 -11.11
CA ALA A 50 -13.47 -10.65 -9.96
C ALA A 50 -12.18 -10.47 -9.14
N LEU A 51 -11.46 -11.54 -8.84
CA LEU A 51 -10.17 -11.49 -8.14
C LEU A 51 -9.12 -10.71 -8.94
N LYS A 52 -9.10 -10.88 -10.27
CA LYS A 52 -8.21 -10.12 -11.15
C LYS A 52 -8.55 -8.63 -11.11
N ASN A 53 -9.82 -8.28 -11.30
CA ASN A 53 -10.28 -6.89 -11.26
C ASN A 53 -10.04 -6.25 -9.89
N GLU A 54 -10.18 -7.00 -8.80
CA GLU A 54 -9.90 -6.52 -7.45
C GLU A 54 -8.41 -6.25 -7.25
N ARG A 55 -7.52 -7.11 -7.76
CA ARG A 55 -6.06 -6.91 -7.76
C ARG A 55 -5.61 -5.74 -8.63
N GLU A 56 -6.36 -5.44 -9.70
CA GLU A 56 -6.07 -4.34 -10.64
C GLU A 56 -6.63 -2.99 -10.18
N LYS A 57 -7.46 -2.95 -9.12
CA LYS A 57 -7.92 -1.68 -8.56
C LYS A 57 -6.71 -0.86 -8.08
N PRO A 58 -6.63 0.44 -8.43
CA PRO A 58 -5.57 1.29 -7.94
C PRO A 58 -5.63 1.37 -6.42
N ILE A 59 -4.53 1.04 -5.77
CA ILE A 59 -4.40 1.14 -4.32
C ILE A 59 -4.38 2.62 -3.97
N LYS A 60 -5.40 3.06 -3.21
CA LYS A 60 -5.42 4.43 -2.71
C LYS A 60 -4.45 4.54 -1.54
N ARG A 61 -3.29 5.11 -1.80
CA ARG A 61 -2.28 5.38 -0.77
C ARG A 61 -2.70 6.57 0.09
N ARG A 62 -2.34 6.55 1.38
CA ARG A 62 -2.54 7.69 2.30
C ARG A 62 -1.45 7.75 3.37
N PHE A 63 -1.49 8.82 4.15
CA PHE A 63 -0.70 8.90 5.38
C PHE A 63 -1.41 8.19 6.54
N PHE A 64 -0.60 7.65 7.45
CA PHE A 64 -1.00 7.06 8.72
C PHE A 64 -0.18 7.69 9.85
N SER A 65 -0.81 8.07 10.96
CA SER A 65 -0.06 8.20 12.21
C SER A 65 0.30 6.80 12.76
N PRO A 66 1.33 6.66 13.61
CA PRO A 66 1.61 5.39 14.28
C PRO A 66 0.38 4.83 15.02
N GLU A 67 -0.40 5.69 15.66
CA GLU A 67 -1.61 5.32 16.40
C GLU A 67 -2.75 4.88 15.47
N GLU A 68 -2.88 5.55 14.31
CA GLU A 68 -3.85 5.16 13.27
C GLU A 68 -3.50 3.82 12.63
N LEU A 69 -2.24 3.38 12.71
CA LEU A 69 -1.81 2.11 12.14
C LEU A 69 -2.13 0.92 13.07
N LEU A 70 -2.17 1.12 14.39
CA LEU A 70 -2.35 0.06 15.39
C LEU A 70 -3.57 -0.86 15.16
N PRO A 71 -4.76 -0.37 14.76
CA PRO A 71 -5.92 -1.23 14.53
C PRO A 71 -5.77 -2.18 13.35
N PHE A 72 -4.79 -1.95 12.45
CA PHE A 72 -4.53 -2.80 11.30
C PHE A 72 -3.60 -3.97 11.66
N ASN A 73 -3.94 -4.68 12.74
CA ASN A 73 -3.16 -5.79 13.28
C ASN A 73 -3.69 -7.17 12.87
N GLY A 74 -4.84 -7.25 12.22
CA GLY A 74 -5.49 -8.52 11.84
C GLY A 74 -6.57 -9.02 12.79
N GLU A 75 -6.70 -8.43 13.97
CA GLU A 75 -7.78 -8.71 14.93
C GLU A 75 -9.11 -8.13 14.44
N ASP A 76 -10.24 -8.63 14.96
CA ASP A 76 -11.59 -8.17 14.62
C ASP A 76 -11.89 -8.10 13.11
N GLY A 77 -11.20 -8.93 12.31
CA GLY A 77 -11.32 -8.94 10.86
C GLY A 77 -10.65 -7.77 10.14
N GLN A 78 -9.91 -6.92 10.84
CA GLN A 78 -9.14 -5.82 10.23
C GLN A 78 -8.05 -6.36 9.30
N PRO A 79 -7.64 -5.59 8.28
CA PRO A 79 -6.43 -5.86 7.52
C PRO A 79 -5.19 -5.91 8.41
N ILE A 80 -4.11 -6.51 7.90
CA ILE A 80 -2.80 -6.54 8.56
C ILE A 80 -1.86 -5.61 7.81
N TYR A 81 -1.51 -4.49 8.41
CA TYR A 81 -0.55 -3.53 7.86
C TYR A 81 0.75 -3.57 8.65
N ILE A 82 1.89 -3.51 7.97
CA ILE A 82 3.21 -3.41 8.58
C ILE A 82 3.98 -2.32 7.87
N ALA A 83 4.58 -1.41 8.61
CA ALA A 83 5.44 -0.39 8.04
C ALA A 83 6.93 -0.76 8.13
N LEU A 84 7.65 -0.42 7.06
CA LEU A 84 9.10 -0.54 6.94
C LEU A 84 9.64 0.75 6.31
N LEU A 85 10.54 1.44 7.01
CA LEU A 85 11.10 2.72 6.61
C LEU A 85 10.01 3.76 6.24
N ASP A 86 8.97 3.81 7.06
CA ASP A 86 7.73 4.57 6.88
C ASP A 86 6.82 4.11 5.72
N GLU A 87 7.23 3.21 4.83
CA GLU A 87 6.34 2.63 3.81
C GLU A 87 5.40 1.60 4.45
N VAL A 88 4.09 1.75 4.27
CA VAL A 88 3.07 0.88 4.86
C VAL A 88 2.63 -0.17 3.84
N TYR A 89 2.79 -1.44 4.17
CA TYR A 89 2.44 -2.57 3.32
C TYR A 89 1.24 -3.35 3.85
N ASP A 90 0.32 -3.72 2.97
CA ASP A 90 -0.75 -4.66 3.27
C ASP A 90 -0.25 -6.10 3.15
N VAL A 91 -0.07 -6.75 4.31
CA VAL A 91 0.38 -8.13 4.43
C VAL A 91 -0.76 -9.10 4.75
N SER A 92 -2.02 -8.68 4.57
CA SER A 92 -3.20 -9.49 4.86
C SER A 92 -3.26 -10.81 4.09
N SER A 93 -2.54 -10.93 2.97
CA SER A 93 -2.42 -12.18 2.23
C SER A 93 -1.58 -13.26 2.93
N LYS A 94 -0.86 -12.89 4.01
CA LYS A 94 -0.01 -13.77 4.83
C LYS A 94 -0.47 -13.77 6.29
N ARG A 95 -1.78 -13.97 6.51
CA ARG A 95 -2.33 -14.14 7.87
C ARG A 95 -1.67 -15.28 8.63
N ASP A 96 -1.27 -16.35 7.95
CA ASP A 96 -0.55 -17.49 8.57
C ASP A 96 0.87 -17.14 9.08
N PHE A 97 1.32 -15.89 8.93
CA PHE A 97 2.57 -15.39 9.49
C PHE A 97 2.36 -14.20 10.41
N TYR A 98 1.51 -13.25 10.00
CA TYR A 98 1.33 -11.95 10.68
C TYR A 98 -0.02 -11.81 11.41
N GLY A 99 -0.92 -12.79 11.24
CA GLY A 99 -2.24 -12.78 11.84
C GLY A 99 -2.20 -13.00 13.35
N PRO A 100 -3.34 -12.81 14.05
CA PRO A 100 -3.43 -13.09 15.47
C PRO A 100 -2.92 -14.50 15.80
N ASP A 101 -2.25 -14.63 16.95
CA ASP A 101 -1.61 -15.87 17.44
C ASP A 101 -0.37 -16.38 16.66
N GLU A 102 0.03 -15.71 15.58
CA GLU A 102 1.22 -16.08 14.81
C GLU A 102 2.52 -15.42 15.31
N GLY A 103 3.66 -16.05 15.04
CA GLY A 103 4.97 -15.64 15.57
C GLY A 103 5.43 -14.23 15.17
N TYR A 104 4.92 -13.68 14.06
CA TYR A 104 5.25 -12.32 13.60
C TYR A 104 4.12 -11.31 13.83
N HIS A 105 3.07 -11.69 14.56
CA HIS A 105 1.92 -10.82 14.86
C HIS A 105 2.33 -9.52 15.58
N LEU A 106 3.39 -9.54 16.37
CA LEU A 106 3.89 -8.38 17.11
C LEU A 106 4.26 -7.18 16.22
N PHE A 107 4.49 -7.40 14.92
CA PHE A 107 4.80 -6.35 13.95
C PHE A 107 3.55 -5.76 13.29
N ALA A 108 2.41 -6.43 13.41
CA ALA A 108 1.15 -6.01 12.81
C ALA A 108 0.67 -4.68 13.43
N GLY A 109 0.25 -3.75 12.57
CA GLY A 109 -0.20 -2.41 12.95
C GLY A 109 0.93 -1.44 13.35
N ARG A 110 2.20 -1.74 13.06
CA ARG A 110 3.36 -0.98 13.58
C ARG A 110 4.41 -0.64 12.52
N ASP A 111 5.29 0.31 12.86
CA ASP A 111 6.59 0.43 12.22
C ASP A 111 7.53 -0.64 12.76
N ALA A 112 7.74 -1.69 11.97
CA ALA A 112 8.57 -2.82 12.35
C ALA A 112 10.05 -2.64 11.96
N SER A 113 10.44 -1.46 11.46
CA SER A 113 11.79 -1.22 10.93
C SER A 113 12.89 -1.61 11.92
N ARG A 114 12.83 -1.09 13.14
CA ARG A 114 13.86 -1.33 14.16
C ARG A 114 13.88 -2.78 14.61
N ALA A 115 12.71 -3.32 14.93
CA ALA A 115 12.56 -4.68 15.44
C ALA A 115 13.02 -5.72 14.40
N LEU A 116 12.69 -5.54 13.12
CA LEU A 116 13.14 -6.41 12.04
C LEU A 116 14.63 -6.23 11.73
N ALA A 117 15.16 -5.00 11.80
CA ALA A 117 16.59 -4.75 11.62
C ALA A 117 17.43 -5.53 12.65
N LYS A 118 16.99 -5.51 13.92
CA LYS A 118 17.68 -6.14 15.04
C LYS A 118 17.27 -7.59 15.27
N MET A 119 16.32 -8.11 14.48
CA MET A 119 15.69 -9.43 14.68
C MET A 119 15.17 -9.62 16.12
N SER A 120 14.58 -8.56 16.67
CA SER A 120 14.17 -8.45 18.07
C SER A 120 12.65 -8.49 18.21
N PHE A 121 12.16 -9.16 19.25
CA PHE A 121 10.76 -9.17 19.68
C PHE A 121 10.55 -8.39 20.97
N GLU A 122 11.58 -7.68 21.44
CA GLU A 122 11.53 -6.91 22.67
C GLU A 122 10.72 -5.62 22.49
N LYS A 123 9.93 -5.28 23.52
CA LYS A 123 9.04 -4.11 23.50
C LYS A 123 9.77 -2.81 23.15
N GLN A 124 11.00 -2.64 23.65
CA GLN A 124 11.83 -1.46 23.38
C GLN A 124 12.16 -1.26 21.90
N ASP A 125 12.27 -2.35 21.12
CA ASP A 125 12.56 -2.28 19.69
C ASP A 125 11.27 -2.23 18.85
N LEU A 126 10.17 -2.79 19.35
CA LEU A 126 8.84 -2.73 18.76
C LEU A 126 8.18 -1.34 18.84
N ASP A 127 8.46 -0.60 19.92
CA ASP A 127 7.86 0.70 20.21
C ASP A 127 8.75 1.88 19.77
N SER A 128 9.95 1.63 19.23
CA SER A 128 10.92 2.67 18.84
C SER A 128 11.03 2.82 17.33
N ASP A 129 10.99 4.07 16.88
CA ASP A 129 11.20 4.48 15.49
C ASP A 129 12.62 4.99 15.20
N ASP A 130 13.48 5.03 16.23
CA ASP A 130 14.87 5.44 16.10
C ASP A 130 15.69 4.33 15.42
N LEU A 131 16.46 4.74 14.41
CA LEU A 131 17.34 3.88 13.62
C LEU A 131 18.80 4.35 13.68
N SER A 132 19.11 5.35 14.50
CA SER A 132 20.41 6.02 14.54
C SER A 132 21.53 5.15 15.11
N ASP A 133 21.18 4.21 16.01
CA ASP A 133 22.10 3.27 16.66
C ASP A 133 22.27 1.94 15.92
N LEU A 134 21.57 1.74 14.79
CA LEU A 134 21.67 0.50 14.02
C LEU A 134 23.09 0.30 13.47
N SER A 135 23.63 -0.90 13.69
CA SER A 135 24.90 -1.31 13.12
C SER A 135 24.81 -1.48 11.60
N PHE A 136 25.97 -1.66 10.95
CA PHE A 136 25.99 -1.98 9.52
C PHE A 136 25.19 -3.26 9.22
N MET A 137 25.34 -4.31 10.04
CA MET A 137 24.62 -5.57 9.85
C MET A 137 23.12 -5.44 10.05
N ASP A 138 22.68 -4.61 11.01
CA ASP A 138 21.25 -4.35 11.22
C ASP A 138 20.65 -3.62 10.01
N LYS A 139 21.39 -2.68 9.41
CA LYS A 139 20.96 -1.95 8.22
C LYS A 139 20.83 -2.86 6.99
N GLU A 140 21.78 -3.78 6.78
CA GLU A 140 21.69 -4.78 5.72
C GLU A 140 20.47 -5.69 5.94
N THR A 141 20.27 -6.16 7.17
CA THR A 141 19.10 -6.98 7.53
C THR A 141 17.79 -6.25 7.27
N LEU A 142 17.70 -4.98 7.64
CA LEU A 142 16.53 -4.14 7.34
C LEU A 142 16.30 -4.00 5.84
N ASN A 143 17.36 -3.79 5.05
CA ASN A 143 17.25 -3.66 3.60
C ASN A 143 16.78 -4.98 2.94
N ASP A 144 17.21 -6.12 3.45
CA ASP A 144 16.72 -7.43 3.01
C ASP A 144 15.22 -7.59 3.30
N TRP A 145 14.75 -7.15 4.47
CA TRP A 145 13.32 -7.13 4.80
C TRP A 145 12.52 -6.21 3.88
N VAL A 146 13.02 -5.00 3.62
CA VAL A 146 12.40 -4.05 2.68
C VAL A 146 12.30 -4.67 1.29
N THR A 147 13.36 -5.31 0.80
CA THR A 147 13.38 -6.02 -0.49
C THR A 147 12.40 -7.18 -0.50
N LYS A 148 12.32 -7.95 0.59
CA LYS A 148 11.37 -9.04 0.73
C LYS A 148 9.92 -8.57 0.66
N PHE A 149 9.60 -7.46 1.32
CA PHE A 149 8.24 -6.91 1.31
C PHE A 149 7.88 -6.29 -0.04
N SER A 150 8.74 -5.42 -0.57
CA SER A 150 8.46 -4.63 -1.77
C SER A 150 8.67 -5.39 -3.08
N VAL A 151 9.66 -6.28 -3.15
CA VAL A 151 10.06 -6.96 -4.39
C VAL A 151 9.63 -8.43 -4.37
N TYR A 152 10.14 -9.23 -3.44
CA TYR A 152 9.92 -10.70 -3.49
C TYR A 152 8.46 -11.08 -3.24
N ASN A 153 7.85 -10.52 -2.20
CA ASN A 153 6.44 -10.73 -1.92
C ASN A 153 5.55 -9.74 -2.66
N SER A 154 6.10 -8.59 -3.09
CA SER A 154 5.36 -7.53 -3.77
C SER A 154 4.07 -7.15 -3.04
N TYR A 155 4.17 -6.95 -1.71
CA TYR A 155 3.01 -6.54 -0.92
C TYR A 155 2.50 -5.17 -1.40
N PRO A 156 1.17 -4.98 -1.50
CA PRO A 156 0.58 -3.68 -1.81
C PRO A 156 1.08 -2.60 -0.84
N ASN A 157 1.70 -1.56 -1.35
CA ASN A 157 2.01 -0.38 -0.56
C ASN A 157 0.75 0.49 -0.45
N VAL A 158 0.19 0.59 0.75
CA VAL A 158 -1.07 1.30 1.04
C VAL A 158 -0.84 2.71 1.59
N GLY A 159 0.40 3.13 1.78
CA GLY A 159 0.66 4.46 2.32
C GLY A 159 2.01 4.66 2.95
N ARG A 160 2.12 5.74 3.72
CA ARG A 160 3.31 6.06 4.51
C ARG A 160 2.97 6.51 5.93
N ILE A 161 3.86 6.28 6.88
CA ILE A 161 3.78 6.87 8.21
C ILE A 161 4.12 8.35 8.13
N LEU A 162 3.27 9.20 8.71
CA LEU A 162 3.48 10.63 8.81
C LEU A 162 4.17 10.96 10.13
N ARG A 163 5.41 11.46 10.05
CA ARG A 163 6.19 11.82 11.24
C ARG A 163 6.24 13.32 11.44
N ARG A 164 5.68 13.79 12.56
CA ARG A 164 5.75 15.20 12.95
C ARG A 164 7.10 15.52 13.58
N ARG A 165 7.74 16.59 13.12
CA ARG A 165 9.02 17.08 13.67
C ARG A 165 9.27 18.53 13.27
N ASP A 166 9.71 19.30 14.24
CA ASP A 166 10.30 20.61 14.01
C ASP A 166 11.81 20.42 13.77
N LEU A 167 12.38 21.17 12.83
CA LEU A 167 13.77 21.00 12.37
C LEU A 167 14.47 22.34 12.22
N THR A 168 15.79 22.38 12.44
CA THR A 168 16.62 23.47 11.91
C THR A 168 16.83 23.31 10.40
N LEU A 169 17.27 24.37 9.72
CA LEU A 169 17.64 24.28 8.30
C LEU A 169 18.72 23.22 8.04
N GLU A 170 19.73 23.11 8.92
CA GLU A 170 20.77 22.09 8.77
C GLU A 170 20.22 20.66 8.93
N GLN A 171 19.30 20.45 9.87
CA GLN A 171 18.67 19.15 10.04
C GLN A 171 17.73 18.79 8.89
N LEU A 172 17.14 19.78 8.22
CA LEU A 172 16.24 19.59 7.08
C LEU A 172 16.97 18.99 5.87
N LYS A 173 18.25 19.33 5.65
CA LYS A 173 19.03 18.94 4.46
C LYS A 173 19.05 17.44 4.16
N GLN A 174 19.02 16.61 5.20
CA GLN A 174 19.01 15.14 5.03
C GLN A 174 17.70 14.60 4.42
N PHE A 175 16.63 15.38 4.45
CA PHE A 175 15.30 15.01 3.95
C PHE A 175 15.14 15.35 2.46
N ASN A 176 16.11 14.92 1.66
CA ASN A 176 16.19 15.14 0.22
C ASN A 176 15.85 13.90 -0.63
N GLY A 177 15.27 12.87 0.01
CA GLY A 177 14.99 11.59 -0.64
C GLY A 177 16.21 10.67 -0.82
N ARG A 178 17.40 11.05 -0.34
CA ARG A 178 18.63 10.26 -0.45
C ARG A 178 19.28 9.97 0.90
N ASP A 179 19.48 11.00 1.72
CA ASP A 179 20.47 10.89 2.80
C ASP A 179 19.89 10.32 4.10
N ASN A 180 18.59 10.52 4.34
CA ASN A 180 17.91 9.88 5.46
C ASN A 180 17.55 8.41 5.14
N PRO A 181 17.53 7.52 6.15
CA PRO A 181 17.28 6.09 5.93
C PRO A 181 15.91 5.80 5.32
N ARG A 182 14.93 6.66 5.59
CA ARG A 182 13.53 6.52 5.15
C ARG A 182 13.26 7.12 3.78
N LYS A 183 14.29 7.66 3.11
CA LYS A 183 14.23 8.33 1.80
C LYS A 183 13.08 9.34 1.70
N THR A 184 12.78 9.99 2.82
CA THR A 184 11.72 10.98 2.93
C THR A 184 12.17 12.29 2.30
N VAL A 185 11.25 12.97 1.65
CA VAL A 185 11.47 14.28 1.05
C VAL A 185 10.65 15.33 1.81
N TYR A 186 11.33 16.27 2.42
CA TYR A 186 10.71 17.45 3.02
C TYR A 186 11.03 18.69 2.21
N VAL A 187 10.09 19.64 2.21
CA VAL A 187 10.29 20.99 1.66
C VAL A 187 9.81 21.97 2.70
N ALA A 188 10.62 22.98 3.01
CA ALA A 188 10.21 24.06 3.89
C ALA A 188 9.70 25.27 3.08
N LEU A 189 8.57 25.81 3.50
CA LEU A 189 7.91 26.93 2.87
C LEU A 189 7.16 27.77 3.91
N ASN A 190 7.53 29.05 3.97
CA ASN A 190 7.05 30.04 4.93
C ASN A 190 7.15 29.54 6.39
N GLY A 191 8.29 28.93 6.71
CA GLY A 191 8.57 28.34 8.04
C GLY A 191 7.81 27.05 8.36
N ASN A 192 6.94 26.54 7.48
CA ASN A 192 6.32 25.21 7.61
C ASN A 192 7.16 24.16 6.90
N ILE A 193 7.19 22.94 7.42
CA ILE A 193 7.82 21.78 6.79
C ILE A 193 6.71 20.89 6.24
N TYR A 194 6.77 20.57 4.95
CA TYR A 194 5.80 19.72 4.25
C TYR A 194 6.43 18.36 3.92
N ASP A 195 5.71 17.26 4.17
CA ASP A 195 6.08 15.94 3.63
C ASP A 195 5.54 15.79 2.21
N VAL A 196 6.45 15.88 1.24
CA VAL A 196 6.10 15.82 -0.18
C VAL A 196 6.36 14.43 -0.78
N THR A 197 6.53 13.40 0.05
CA THR A 197 7.00 12.10 -0.46
C THR A 197 5.90 11.30 -1.16
N LEU A 198 4.68 11.23 -0.60
CA LEU A 198 3.65 10.30 -1.10
C LEU A 198 3.14 10.64 -2.51
N ASP A 199 3.00 11.93 -2.83
CA ASP A 199 2.45 12.45 -4.10
C ASP A 199 3.29 13.60 -4.70
N GLY A 200 4.54 13.73 -4.25
CA GLY A 200 5.47 14.75 -4.71
C GLY A 200 6.85 14.20 -5.04
N LEU A 201 7.09 12.89 -4.92
CA LEU A 201 8.40 12.31 -5.21
C LEU A 201 8.84 12.52 -6.67
N ASP A 202 7.92 12.45 -7.64
CA ASP A 202 8.24 12.73 -9.05
C ASP A 202 8.63 14.20 -9.32
N HIS A 203 8.29 15.09 -8.39
CA HIS A 203 8.55 16.53 -8.47
C HIS A 203 9.80 16.91 -7.70
N TYR A 204 9.85 16.56 -6.42
CA TYR A 204 10.85 16.99 -5.45
C TYR A 204 11.85 15.89 -5.10
N GLY A 205 11.62 14.65 -5.53
CA GLY A 205 12.56 13.57 -5.30
C GLY A 205 13.86 13.72 -6.10
N PRO A 206 14.82 12.81 -5.89
CA PRO A 206 16.15 12.78 -6.53
C PRO A 206 16.19 13.08 -8.03
N ASP A 207 15.18 12.63 -8.76
CA ASP A 207 15.11 12.69 -10.22
C ASP A 207 14.05 13.69 -10.72
N GLY A 208 13.36 14.38 -9.80
CA GLY A 208 12.34 15.35 -10.10
C GLY A 208 12.89 16.70 -10.58
N GLY A 209 12.05 17.46 -11.30
CA GLY A 209 12.41 18.78 -11.83
C GLY A 209 12.56 19.90 -10.77
N TYR A 210 12.06 19.65 -9.56
CA TYR A 210 12.11 20.57 -8.41
C TYR A 210 12.98 20.02 -7.26
N LYS A 211 13.85 19.05 -7.54
CA LYS A 211 14.73 18.39 -6.57
C LYS A 211 15.63 19.33 -5.77
N GLN A 212 15.92 20.51 -6.29
CA GLN A 212 16.68 21.56 -5.60
C GLN A 212 15.96 22.07 -4.34
N PHE A 213 14.66 21.86 -4.19
CA PHE A 213 13.91 22.21 -2.97
C PHE A 213 13.93 21.10 -1.91
N ALA A 214 14.37 19.90 -2.27
CA ALA A 214 14.37 18.75 -1.40
C ALA A 214 15.31 18.96 -0.21
N GLY A 215 14.77 18.92 1.00
CA GLY A 215 15.49 19.16 2.24
C GLY A 215 15.85 20.62 2.50
N ARG A 216 15.18 21.58 1.85
CA ARG A 216 15.55 23.00 1.89
C ARG A 216 14.38 23.93 2.14
N ASP A 217 14.68 25.15 2.58
CA ASP A 217 13.70 26.24 2.57
C ASP A 217 13.65 26.88 1.18
N CYS A 218 12.50 26.78 0.53
CA CYS A 218 12.26 27.32 -0.81
C CYS A 218 11.41 28.59 -0.82
N SER A 219 11.18 29.22 0.33
CA SER A 219 10.27 30.37 0.46
C SER A 219 10.68 31.52 -0.45
N ARG A 220 11.93 31.99 -0.34
CA ARG A 220 12.43 33.09 -1.18
C ARG A 220 12.51 32.69 -2.66
N SER A 221 12.95 31.46 -2.95
CA SER A 221 12.98 30.90 -4.30
C SER A 221 11.61 30.91 -4.98
N LEU A 222 10.55 30.47 -4.29
CA LEU A 222 9.18 30.48 -4.82
C LEU A 222 8.61 31.89 -4.93
N ALA A 223 8.88 32.76 -3.94
CA ALA A 223 8.47 34.17 -3.99
C ALA A 223 9.07 34.90 -5.20
N CYS A 224 10.35 34.65 -5.48
CA CYS A 224 11.10 35.27 -6.57
C CYS A 224 10.99 34.50 -7.91
N MET A 225 10.28 33.37 -7.95
CA MET A 225 10.18 32.48 -9.12
C MET A 225 11.56 32.09 -9.70
N SER A 226 12.52 31.81 -8.81
CA SER A 226 13.92 31.52 -9.15
C SER A 226 14.31 30.13 -8.68
N PHE A 227 15.09 29.40 -9.47
CA PHE A 227 15.69 28.11 -9.07
C PHE A 227 17.17 28.22 -8.71
N LEU A 228 17.70 29.45 -8.61
CA LEU A 228 19.09 29.69 -8.26
C LEU A 228 19.34 29.37 -6.77
N ASP A 229 20.49 28.76 -6.50
CA ASP A 229 20.87 28.27 -5.18
C ASP A 229 20.91 29.38 -4.12
N GLU A 230 21.28 30.61 -4.52
CA GLU A 230 21.35 31.79 -3.65
C GLU A 230 19.98 32.23 -3.09
N TYR A 231 18.86 31.73 -3.64
CA TYR A 231 17.50 32.01 -3.16
C TYR A 231 16.95 30.91 -2.24
N LEU A 232 17.76 29.90 -1.91
CA LEU A 232 17.37 28.79 -1.05
C LEU A 232 18.00 28.93 0.34
N ASP A 233 17.34 28.37 1.35
CA ASP A 233 17.76 28.41 2.76
C ASP A 233 17.89 29.83 3.34
N ASP A 234 17.20 30.81 2.74
CA ASP A 234 17.03 32.16 3.27
C ASP A 234 15.59 32.38 3.76
N PRO A 235 15.31 32.13 5.06
CA PRO A 235 13.98 32.28 5.61
C PRO A 235 13.61 33.73 5.97
N THR A 236 14.54 34.70 5.88
CA THR A 236 14.26 36.05 6.42
C THR A 236 13.34 36.86 5.52
N LEU A 237 13.11 36.40 4.27
CA LEU A 237 12.24 37.03 3.26
C LEU A 237 12.51 38.54 3.08
N ASP A 238 13.66 39.02 3.54
CA ASP A 238 13.98 40.44 3.53
C ASP A 238 14.17 40.91 2.09
N GLY A 239 13.58 42.07 1.78
CA GLY A 239 13.73 42.72 0.49
C GLY A 239 12.90 42.12 -0.65
N ILE A 240 11.95 41.22 -0.37
CA ILE A 240 10.96 40.82 -1.38
C ILE A 240 9.83 41.87 -1.49
N THR A 241 9.24 42.02 -2.68
CA THR A 241 8.15 42.97 -2.93
C THR A 241 6.80 42.46 -2.44
N GLU A 242 5.79 43.33 -2.32
CA GLU A 242 4.41 42.90 -2.01
C GLU A 242 3.88 41.86 -3.01
N GLN A 243 4.19 42.02 -4.30
CA GLN A 243 3.81 41.05 -5.33
C GLN A 243 4.48 39.68 -5.11
N GLN A 244 5.75 39.66 -4.68
CA GLN A 244 6.46 38.41 -4.36
C GLN A 244 5.91 37.76 -3.08
N HIS A 245 5.47 38.55 -2.11
CA HIS A 245 4.73 38.07 -0.95
C HIS A 245 3.42 37.39 -1.36
N ASP A 246 2.63 38.00 -2.26
CA ASP A 246 1.39 37.41 -2.76
C ASP A 246 1.67 36.09 -3.50
N VAL A 247 2.73 36.02 -4.31
CA VAL A 247 3.16 34.78 -4.97
C VAL A 247 3.50 33.70 -3.95
N LEU A 248 4.23 34.05 -2.88
CA LEU A 248 4.59 33.13 -1.80
C LEU A 248 3.36 32.56 -1.10
N ILE A 249 2.39 33.42 -0.73
CA ILE A 249 1.15 33.00 -0.06
C ILE A 249 0.37 32.03 -0.95
N ASN A 250 0.26 32.34 -2.25
CA ASN A 250 -0.39 31.45 -3.21
C ASN A 250 0.29 30.08 -3.33
N TRP A 251 1.62 30.04 -3.25
CA TRP A 251 2.35 28.77 -3.19
C TRP A 251 2.09 28.02 -1.88
N GLU A 252 2.10 28.71 -0.74
CA GLU A 252 1.82 28.12 0.55
C GLU A 252 0.43 27.46 0.58
N ASP A 253 -0.59 28.13 0.03
CA ASP A 253 -1.95 27.60 -0.05
C ASP A 253 -2.02 26.33 -0.92
N LYS A 254 -1.31 26.31 -2.06
CA LYS A 254 -1.21 25.10 -2.91
C LYS A 254 -0.54 23.95 -2.17
N PHE A 255 0.53 24.23 -1.42
CA PHE A 255 1.23 23.22 -0.63
C PHE A 255 0.33 22.67 0.48
N LYS A 256 -0.37 23.51 1.24
CA LYS A 256 -1.32 23.10 2.29
C LYS A 256 -2.46 22.22 1.76
N GLN A 257 -2.91 22.47 0.53
CA GLN A 257 -3.96 21.66 -0.10
C GLN A 257 -3.45 20.28 -0.53
N LYS A 258 -2.16 20.15 -0.87
CA LYS A 258 -1.61 18.92 -1.48
C LYS A 258 -0.80 18.06 -0.51
N TYR A 259 -0.11 18.67 0.45
CA TYR A 259 0.88 18.00 1.30
C TYR A 259 0.63 18.29 2.78
N PRO A 260 0.79 17.29 3.66
CA PRO A 260 0.66 17.50 5.09
C PRO A 260 1.83 18.34 5.64
N VAL A 261 1.51 19.26 6.53
CA VAL A 261 2.50 19.96 7.36
C VAL A 261 2.94 19.02 8.48
N VAL A 262 4.24 18.75 8.57
CA VAL A 262 4.84 17.87 9.59
C VAL A 262 5.50 18.64 10.72
N GLY A 263 5.79 19.93 10.54
CA GLY A 263 6.35 20.76 11.60
C GLY A 263 6.77 22.12 11.11
N LYS A 264 7.66 22.76 11.86
CA LYS A 264 8.15 24.13 11.65
C LYS A 264 9.67 24.18 11.60
N ILE A 265 10.19 25.18 10.90
CA ILE A 265 11.60 25.55 10.97
C ILE A 265 11.89 26.25 12.30
N ILE A 266 12.86 25.70 13.04
CA ILE A 266 13.38 26.28 14.28
C ILE A 266 14.57 27.17 13.93
N LYS A 267 14.59 28.38 14.52
CA LYS A 267 15.68 29.35 14.39
C LYS A 267 16.80 29.09 15.38
#